data_AF-A0ABD0W0Q1-F1
#
_entry.id   AF-A0ABD0W0Q1-F1
#
_cell.length_a   1.000
_cell.length_b   1.000
_cell.length_c   1.000
_cell.angle_alpha   90.00
_cell.angle_beta   90.00
_cell.angle_gamma   90.00
#
_symmetry.space_group_name_H-M   'P 1'
#
loop_
_entity.id
_entity.type
_entity.pdbx_description
1 polymer ?
#
loop_
_entity_poly.entity_id
_entity_poly.type
_entity_poly.pdbx_seq_one_letter_code
_entity_poly.pdbx_strand_id
1 'polypeptide(L)'
;MNNLNDPPRWNIGPDPQGAAVDGSQWNYALLVPMLGLAAFRWLWTRESKKEIVKVKAQYEQDMSAVTSDLEMKYRDTLTENRRAAAILELDLEKERQRVQGYRQALISQSQQVKEERKNLLVEQKALEQEKTKLLESGAPGAALKRALNREVAWHQRASTMLTNLEEDLVERQGAYCNLLLPREHRLEMEKKMLLKVVKEPLGGCIDLEKDLKDIFKNDHYCAKGNRLLNRDKRQNGSLMWLYLKYWQLQVTMETHKRAEESILKVTPENNDNNLK
;
A
#
# COMPACT_ATOMS: atom_id res chain seq x y z
N MET A 1 -12.15 -11.09 -52.99
CA MET A 1 -11.25 -10.74 -54.11
C MET A 1 -11.98 -11.15 -55.39
N ASN A 2 -12.55 -10.20 -56.12
CA ASN A 2 -13.26 -10.49 -57.38
C ASN A 2 -12.47 -9.87 -58.54
N ASN A 3 -12.05 -10.74 -59.46
CA ASN A 3 -11.29 -10.42 -60.65
C ASN A 3 -12.26 -9.88 -61.73
N LEU A 4 -12.04 -8.66 -62.20
CA LEU A 4 -12.95 -7.87 -63.05
C LEU A 4 -12.49 -7.85 -64.53
N ASN A 5 -11.91 -8.95 -65.01
CA ASN A 5 -11.17 -8.99 -66.26
C ASN A 5 -11.65 -10.05 -67.27
N ASP A 6 -12.95 -10.32 -67.34
CA ASP A 6 -13.54 -11.13 -68.42
C ASP A 6 -14.67 -10.38 -69.15
N PRO A 7 -14.54 -10.04 -70.44
CA PRO A 7 -15.66 -9.56 -71.23
C PRO A 7 -16.45 -10.75 -71.84
N PRO A 8 -17.78 -10.65 -71.96
CA PRO A 8 -18.59 -11.71 -72.57
C PRO A 8 -18.34 -11.76 -74.08
N ARG A 9 -18.01 -12.96 -74.59
CA ARG A 9 -17.87 -13.26 -76.02
C ARG A 9 -19.20 -13.05 -76.74
N TRP A 10 -19.23 -12.15 -77.72
CA TRP A 10 -20.29 -12.08 -78.74
C TRP A 10 -19.74 -12.61 -80.06
N ASN A 11 -20.16 -13.82 -80.43
CA ASN A 11 -19.92 -14.42 -81.74
C ASN A 11 -21.04 -13.99 -82.69
N ILE A 12 -20.74 -13.21 -83.72
CA ILE A 12 -21.59 -13.03 -84.89
C ILE A 12 -20.71 -13.27 -86.12
N GLY A 13 -20.84 -14.46 -86.72
CA GLY A 13 -20.27 -14.76 -88.03
C GLY A 13 -21.29 -14.44 -89.13
N PRO A 14 -20.87 -14.05 -90.35
CA PRO A 14 -21.81 -13.84 -91.44
C PRO A 14 -21.96 -15.06 -92.36
N ASP A 15 -23.17 -15.10 -92.97
CA ASP A 15 -23.65 -15.79 -94.18
C ASP A 15 -24.61 -16.98 -93.99
N PRO A 16 -25.65 -17.15 -94.86
CA PRO A 16 -25.66 -16.78 -96.29
C PRO A 16 -26.92 -16.09 -96.88
N GLN A 17 -26.69 -15.44 -98.04
CA GLN A 17 -27.53 -15.33 -99.24
C GLN A 17 -29.02 -14.90 -99.15
N GLY A 18 -29.35 -13.81 -99.85
CA GLY A 18 -30.72 -13.49 -100.23
C GLY A 18 -30.89 -12.17 -100.98
N ALA A 19 -30.63 -12.21 -102.28
CA ALA A 19 -31.15 -11.38 -103.37
C ALA A 19 -31.83 -10.00 -103.09
N ALA A 20 -31.32 -9.01 -103.84
CA ALA A 20 -32.07 -8.11 -104.71
C ALA A 20 -32.93 -6.97 -104.11
N VAL A 21 -32.44 -5.75 -104.42
CA VAL A 21 -33.18 -4.62 -105.02
C VAL A 21 -33.97 -3.66 -104.11
N ASP A 22 -33.69 -2.38 -104.39
CA ASP A 22 -34.41 -1.13 -104.14
C ASP A 22 -34.27 -0.38 -102.81
N GLY A 23 -33.69 0.82 -102.93
CA GLY A 23 -33.32 1.74 -101.86
C GLY A 23 -34.53 2.44 -101.24
N SER A 24 -34.91 1.98 -100.04
CA SER A 24 -36.03 2.46 -99.26
C SER A 24 -35.70 3.65 -98.34
N GLN A 25 -36.61 4.62 -98.36
CA GLN A 25 -36.57 5.98 -97.82
C GLN A 25 -36.77 6.11 -96.29
N TRP A 26 -36.39 5.13 -95.47
CA TRP A 26 -36.68 5.13 -94.02
C TRP A 26 -35.48 4.73 -93.14
N ASN A 27 -34.47 5.60 -93.01
CA ASN A 27 -33.38 5.43 -92.03
C ASN A 27 -33.11 6.66 -91.15
N TYR A 28 -33.72 7.82 -91.43
CA TYR A 28 -33.47 9.06 -90.67
C TYR A 28 -34.16 9.07 -89.29
N ALA A 29 -35.30 8.38 -89.12
CA ALA A 29 -36.02 8.36 -87.85
C ALA A 29 -35.28 7.59 -86.73
N LEU A 30 -34.41 6.65 -87.08
CA LEU A 30 -33.58 5.88 -86.14
C LEU A 30 -32.16 6.46 -85.98
N LEU A 31 -31.60 7.05 -87.05
CA LEU A 31 -30.28 7.69 -87.02
C LEU A 31 -30.25 8.97 -86.19
N VAL A 32 -31.29 9.80 -86.24
CA VAL A 32 -31.32 11.08 -85.51
C VAL A 32 -31.31 10.88 -83.98
N PRO A 33 -32.12 9.99 -83.37
CA PRO A 33 -32.01 9.65 -81.96
C PRO A 33 -30.66 9.03 -81.58
N MET A 34 -30.09 8.18 -82.44
CA MET A 34 -28.81 7.52 -82.18
C MET A 34 -27.62 8.49 -82.19
N LEU A 35 -27.60 9.44 -83.13
CA LEU A 35 -26.60 10.50 -83.16
C LEU A 35 -26.75 11.49 -82.00
N GLY A 36 -27.98 11.84 -81.62
CA GLY A 36 -28.27 12.64 -80.44
C GLY A 36 -27.79 11.98 -79.14
N LEU A 37 -28.00 10.66 -78.99
CA LEU A 37 -27.51 9.87 -77.86
C LEU A 37 -25.99 9.76 -77.83
N ALA A 38 -25.33 9.62 -78.99
CA ALA A 38 -23.87 9.57 -79.07
C ALA A 38 -23.22 10.92 -78.71
N ALA A 39 -23.76 12.03 -79.21
CA ALA A 39 -23.33 13.38 -78.87
C ALA A 39 -23.60 13.71 -77.39
N PHE A 40 -24.75 13.31 -76.86
CA PHE A 40 -25.07 13.44 -75.44
C PHE A 40 -24.13 12.58 -74.57
N ARG A 41 -23.87 11.34 -74.96
CA ARG A 41 -22.89 10.47 -74.28
C ARG A 41 -21.50 11.08 -74.31
N TRP A 42 -21.07 11.69 -75.41
CA TRP A 42 -19.78 12.37 -75.51
C TRP A 42 -19.71 13.64 -74.65
N LEU A 43 -20.74 14.49 -74.72
CA LEU A 43 -20.85 15.71 -73.93
C LEU A 43 -20.85 15.38 -72.42
N TRP A 44 -21.65 14.39 -72.02
CA TRP A 44 -21.71 13.89 -70.65
C TRP A 44 -20.42 13.23 -70.20
N THR A 45 -19.77 12.43 -71.06
CA THR A 45 -18.46 11.83 -70.76
C THR A 45 -17.37 12.89 -70.61
N ARG A 46 -17.43 13.99 -71.37
CA ARG A 46 -16.48 15.09 -71.27
C ARG A 46 -16.67 15.90 -69.99
N GLU A 47 -17.91 16.21 -69.62
CA GLU A 47 -18.20 16.98 -68.42
C GLU A 47 -17.96 16.15 -67.15
N SER A 48 -18.38 14.88 -67.13
CA SER A 48 -18.06 13.94 -66.04
C SER A 48 -16.55 13.72 -65.86
N LYS A 49 -15.76 13.62 -66.95
CA LYS A 49 -14.30 13.53 -66.84
C LYS A 49 -13.68 14.75 -66.17
N LYS A 50 -14.18 15.96 -66.45
CA LYS A 50 -13.71 17.18 -65.78
C LYS A 50 -14.06 17.18 -64.30
N GLU A 51 -15.28 16.78 -63.95
CA GLU A 51 -15.70 16.66 -62.54
C GLU A 51 -14.88 15.63 -61.78
N ILE A 52 -14.61 14.46 -62.38
CA ILE A 52 -13.75 13.43 -61.80
C ILE A 52 -12.33 13.96 -61.57
N VAL A 53 -11.75 14.67 -62.54
CA VAL A 53 -10.41 15.25 -62.38
C VAL A 53 -10.40 16.32 -61.29
N LYS A 54 -11.45 17.16 -61.21
CA LYS A 54 -11.57 18.20 -60.19
C LYS A 54 -11.71 17.60 -58.78
N VAL A 55 -12.58 16.60 -58.62
CA VAL A 55 -12.78 15.89 -57.36
C VAL A 55 -11.51 15.13 -56.96
N LYS A 56 -10.82 14.51 -57.92
CA LYS A 56 -9.54 13.84 -57.67
C LYS A 56 -8.47 14.82 -57.19
N ALA A 57 -8.37 15.99 -57.84
CA ALA A 57 -7.42 17.02 -57.44
C ALA A 57 -7.73 17.59 -56.04
N GLN A 58 -9.01 17.82 -55.74
CA GLN A 58 -9.46 18.23 -54.40
C GLN A 58 -9.16 17.15 -53.36
N TYR A 59 -9.43 15.88 -53.66
CA TYR A 59 -9.13 14.77 -52.77
C TYR A 59 -7.63 14.61 -52.52
N GLU A 60 -6.79 14.72 -53.55
CA GLU A 60 -5.33 14.68 -53.40
C GLU A 60 -4.82 15.85 -52.54
N GLN A 61 -5.38 17.05 -52.74
CA GLN A 61 -5.06 18.23 -51.94
C GLN A 61 -5.47 18.03 -50.47
N ASP A 62 -6.71 17.62 -50.21
CA ASP A 62 -7.23 17.38 -48.87
C ASP A 62 -6.47 16.24 -48.17
N MET A 63 -6.16 15.17 -48.90
CA MET A 63 -5.37 14.05 -48.37
C MET A 63 -3.97 14.53 -47.98
N SER A 64 -3.30 15.32 -48.82
CA SER A 64 -1.97 15.87 -48.51
C SER A 64 -1.99 16.80 -47.29
N ALA A 65 -3.03 17.61 -47.15
CA ALA A 65 -3.24 18.47 -45.99
C ALA A 65 -3.42 17.63 -44.72
N VAL A 66 -4.29 16.61 -44.75
CA VAL A 66 -4.53 15.69 -43.62
C VAL A 66 -3.26 14.92 -43.25
N THR A 67 -2.50 14.41 -44.22
CA THR A 67 -1.25 13.69 -43.93
C THR A 67 -0.21 14.59 -43.27
N SER A 68 -0.08 15.85 -43.74
CA SER A 68 0.88 16.79 -43.15
C SER A 68 0.49 17.23 -41.73
N ASP A 69 -0.80 17.43 -41.45
CA ASP A 69 -1.31 17.74 -40.10
C ASP A 69 -1.09 16.56 -39.14
N LEU A 70 -1.34 15.32 -39.59
CA LEU A 70 -1.08 14.12 -38.79
C LEU A 70 0.41 13.94 -38.49
N GLU A 71 1.29 14.17 -39.47
CA GLU A 71 2.74 14.12 -39.25
C GLU A 71 3.20 15.20 -38.26
N MET A 72 2.64 16.41 -38.33
CA MET A 72 2.94 17.48 -37.40
C MET A 72 2.53 17.11 -35.97
N LYS A 73 1.29 16.66 -35.79
CA LYS A 73 0.77 16.20 -34.48
C LYS A 73 1.60 15.06 -33.91
N TYR A 74 1.96 14.09 -34.74
CA TYR A 74 2.80 12.96 -34.31
C TYR A 74 4.18 13.44 -33.84
N ARG A 75 4.81 14.34 -34.59
CA ARG A 75 6.11 14.92 -34.19
C ARG A 75 5.98 15.72 -32.90
N ASP A 76 4.93 16.50 -32.74
CA ASP A 76 4.69 17.30 -31.54
C ASP A 76 4.53 16.41 -30.31
N THR A 77 3.62 15.42 -30.39
CA THR A 77 3.43 14.41 -29.33
C THR A 77 4.72 13.66 -29.00
N LEU A 78 5.54 13.33 -30.00
CA LEU A 78 6.84 12.69 -29.78
C LEU A 78 7.79 13.60 -28.98
N THR A 79 7.83 14.90 -29.30
CA THR A 79 8.66 15.86 -28.57
C THR A 79 8.15 16.12 -27.16
N GLU A 80 6.84 16.23 -26.97
CA GLU A 80 6.21 16.34 -25.66
C GLU A 80 6.50 15.11 -24.80
N ASN A 81 6.34 13.91 -25.35
CA ASN A 81 6.66 12.66 -24.67
C ASN A 81 8.13 12.59 -24.26
N ARG A 82 9.05 13.03 -25.13
CA ARG A 82 10.49 13.11 -24.80
C ARG A 82 10.76 14.09 -23.67
N ARG A 83 10.11 15.26 -23.67
CA ARG A 83 10.23 16.25 -22.59
C ARG A 83 9.67 15.70 -21.27
N ALA A 84 8.50 15.08 -21.31
CA ALA A 84 7.88 14.45 -20.16
C ALA A 84 8.76 13.33 -19.58
N ALA A 85 9.34 12.48 -20.44
CA ALA A 85 10.28 11.45 -20.04
C ALA A 85 11.52 12.03 -19.36
N ALA A 86 12.14 13.06 -19.93
CA ALA A 86 13.31 13.72 -19.34
C ALA A 86 13.02 14.35 -17.98
N ILE A 87 11.83 14.97 -17.81
CA ILE A 87 11.39 15.53 -16.52
C ILE A 87 11.23 14.41 -15.48
N LEU A 88 10.57 13.31 -15.85
CA LEU A 88 10.37 12.16 -14.96
C LEU A 88 11.68 11.49 -14.55
N GLU A 89 12.64 11.39 -15.47
CA GLU A 89 13.98 10.86 -15.17
C GLU A 89 14.69 11.73 -14.12
N LEU A 90 14.64 13.05 -14.28
CA LEU A 90 15.24 14.00 -13.36
C LEU A 90 14.58 13.92 -11.96
N ASP A 91 13.25 13.88 -11.90
CA ASP A 91 12.55 13.77 -10.62
C ASP A 91 12.81 12.41 -9.94
N LEU A 92 12.95 11.34 -10.72
CA LEU A 92 13.35 10.03 -10.21
C LEU A 92 14.76 10.06 -9.62
N GLU A 93 15.71 10.77 -10.23
CA GLU A 93 17.05 10.96 -9.68
C GLU A 93 17.03 11.76 -8.36
N LYS A 94 16.24 12.83 -8.27
CA LYS A 94 16.05 13.58 -7.02
C LYS A 94 15.50 12.69 -5.91
N GLU A 95 14.47 11.90 -6.20
CA GLU A 95 13.90 10.98 -5.21
C GLU A 95 14.89 9.90 -4.80
N ARG A 96 15.69 9.36 -5.73
CA ARG A 96 16.78 8.43 -5.39
C ARG A 96 17.78 9.07 -4.44
N GLN A 97 18.19 10.32 -4.68
CA GLN A 97 19.09 11.04 -3.78
C GLN A 97 18.47 11.27 -2.40
N ARG A 98 17.19 11.67 -2.32
CA ARG A 98 16.46 11.83 -1.05
C ARG A 98 16.39 10.53 -0.27
N VAL A 99 16.03 9.44 -0.94
CA VAL A 99 15.96 8.10 -0.33
C VAL A 99 17.33 7.66 0.19
N GLN A 100 18.40 7.93 -0.55
CA GLN A 100 19.77 7.67 -0.08
C GLN A 100 20.12 8.51 1.17
N GLY A 101 19.76 9.80 1.18
CA GLY A 101 19.93 10.67 2.34
C GLY A 101 19.17 10.16 3.57
N TYR A 102 17.90 9.80 3.42
CA TYR A 102 17.10 9.21 4.50
C TYR A 102 17.69 7.89 5.00
N ARG A 103 18.17 7.04 4.09
CA ARG A 103 18.82 5.78 4.46
C ARG A 103 20.08 6.01 5.29
N GLN A 104 20.92 6.97 4.90
CA GLN A 104 22.12 7.32 5.66
C GLN A 104 21.76 7.88 7.04
N ALA A 105 20.77 8.77 7.13
CA ALA A 105 20.29 9.31 8.40
C ALA A 105 19.71 8.23 9.32
N LEU A 106 18.96 7.26 8.77
CA LEU A 106 18.45 6.12 9.54
C LEU A 106 19.59 5.22 10.05
N ILE A 107 20.63 5.01 9.24
CA ILE A 107 21.80 4.22 9.66
C ILE A 107 22.56 4.94 10.78
N SER A 108 22.82 6.24 10.66
CA SER A 108 23.51 7.00 11.70
C SER A 108 22.70 7.04 13.00
N GLN A 109 21.39 7.28 12.91
CA GLN A 109 20.49 7.23 14.07
C GLN A 109 20.48 5.83 14.70
N SER A 110 20.43 4.77 13.89
CA SER A 110 20.49 3.40 14.39
C SER A 110 21.82 3.09 15.10
N GLN A 111 22.93 3.60 14.59
CA GLN A 111 24.24 3.47 15.22
C GLN A 111 24.30 4.23 16.55
N GLN A 112 23.77 5.47 16.59
CA GLN A 112 23.70 6.27 17.80
C GLN A 112 22.90 5.55 18.89
N VAL A 113 21.68 5.09 18.58
CA VAL A 113 20.84 4.33 19.52
C VAL A 113 21.53 3.04 19.98
N LYS A 114 22.30 2.39 19.11
CA LYS A 114 23.08 1.20 19.47
C LYS A 114 24.19 1.53 20.46
N GLU A 115 24.87 2.66 20.31
CA GLU A 115 25.94 3.09 21.22
C GLU A 115 25.37 3.54 22.56
N GLU A 116 24.30 4.34 22.55
CA GLU A 116 23.55 4.71 23.76
C GLU A 116 23.09 3.48 24.53
N ARG A 117 22.57 2.46 23.82
CA ARG A 117 22.21 1.18 24.44
C ARG A 117 23.39 0.48 25.11
N LYS A 118 24.59 0.52 24.52
CA LYS A 118 25.79 -0.05 25.17
C LYS A 118 26.15 0.71 26.43
N ASN A 119 26.12 2.04 26.37
CA ASN A 119 26.42 2.90 27.53
C ASN A 119 25.44 2.63 28.67
N LEU A 120 24.14 2.58 28.37
CA LEU A 120 23.10 2.24 29.34
C LEU A 120 23.29 0.84 29.94
N LEU A 121 23.76 -0.14 29.16
CA LEU A 121 24.06 -1.48 29.69
C LEU A 121 25.27 -1.49 30.63
N VAL A 122 26.27 -0.62 30.41
CA VAL A 122 27.41 -0.46 31.32
C VAL A 122 26.96 0.22 32.60
N GLU A 123 26.18 1.30 32.50
CA GLU A 123 25.62 2.01 33.64
C GLU A 123 24.71 1.11 34.48
N GLN A 124 23.84 0.33 33.83
CA GLN A 124 22.98 -0.65 34.50
C GLN A 124 23.80 -1.64 35.34
N LYS A 125 24.90 -2.18 34.79
CA LYS A 125 25.78 -3.10 35.53
C LYS A 125 26.47 -2.42 36.71
N ALA A 126 26.91 -1.17 36.55
CA ALA A 126 27.53 -0.40 37.62
C ALA A 126 26.53 -0.15 38.77
N LEU A 127 25.30 0.26 38.42
CA LEU A 127 24.21 0.47 39.37
C LEU A 127 23.79 -0.82 40.06
N GLU A 128 23.75 -1.96 39.36
CA GLU A 128 23.47 -3.25 39.98
C GLU A 128 24.55 -3.64 41.00
N GLN A 129 25.82 -3.40 40.72
CA GLN A 129 26.92 -3.64 41.66
C GLN A 129 26.87 -2.70 42.87
N GLU A 130 26.46 -1.45 42.68
CA GLU A 130 26.27 -0.50 43.78
C GLU A 130 25.08 -0.92 44.65
N LYS A 131 23.95 -1.30 44.03
CA LYS A 131 22.77 -1.83 44.71
C LYS A 131 23.10 -3.04 45.57
N THR A 132 23.86 -4.01 45.06
CA THR A 132 24.22 -5.21 45.86
C THR A 132 25.07 -4.85 47.06
N LYS A 133 26.09 -4.00 46.89
CA LYS A 133 26.92 -3.49 48.01
C LYS A 133 26.09 -2.77 49.07
N LEU A 134 25.16 -1.91 48.65
CA LEU A 134 24.29 -1.17 49.57
C LEU A 134 23.31 -2.08 50.32
N LEU A 135 22.73 -3.07 49.63
CA LEU A 135 21.85 -4.06 50.26
C LEU A 135 22.57 -4.93 51.30
N GLU A 136 23.87 -5.19 51.11
CA GLU A 136 24.71 -5.94 52.05
C GLU A 136 25.23 -5.07 53.21
N SER A 137 25.10 -3.74 53.11
CA SER A 137 25.63 -2.80 54.10
C SER A 137 24.64 -2.44 55.23
N GLY A 138 25.00 -2.87 56.45
CA GLY A 138 24.51 -2.28 57.70
C GLY A 138 22.99 -2.29 57.94
N ALA A 139 22.55 -1.43 58.86
CA ALA A 139 21.16 -1.29 59.25
C ALA A 139 20.23 -0.76 58.13
N PRO A 140 20.64 0.20 57.28
CA PRO A 140 19.80 0.70 56.18
C PRO A 140 19.49 -0.36 55.11
N GLY A 141 20.48 -1.17 54.72
CA GLY A 141 20.27 -2.27 53.77
C GLY A 141 19.29 -3.32 54.31
N ALA A 142 19.40 -3.65 55.60
CA ALA A 142 18.46 -4.56 56.27
C ALA A 142 17.03 -4.00 56.40
N ALA A 143 16.87 -2.67 56.51
CA ALA A 143 15.56 -2.02 56.50
C ALA A 143 14.93 -2.08 55.10
N LEU A 144 15.70 -1.79 54.04
CA LEU A 144 15.26 -1.88 52.65
C LEU A 144 14.87 -3.30 52.27
N LYS A 145 15.66 -4.32 52.64
CA LYS A 145 15.33 -5.73 52.38
C LYS A 145 14.01 -6.14 53.05
N ARG A 146 13.77 -5.68 54.27
CA ARG A 146 12.51 -5.92 54.99
C ARG A 146 11.33 -5.23 54.31
N ALA A 147 11.49 -3.99 53.85
CA ALA A 147 10.45 -3.27 53.12
C ALA A 147 10.12 -3.96 51.78
N LEU A 148 11.13 -4.37 51.01
CA LEU A 148 10.94 -5.13 49.77
C LEU A 148 10.22 -6.46 50.00
N ASN A 149 10.58 -7.20 51.06
CA ASN A 149 9.92 -8.46 51.39
C ASN A 149 8.41 -8.31 51.66
N ARG A 150 7.95 -7.14 52.16
CA ARG A 150 6.52 -6.87 52.36
C ARG A 150 5.79 -6.70 51.03
N GLU A 151 6.45 -6.16 50.01
CA GLU A 151 5.86 -5.91 48.69
C GLU A 151 5.89 -7.14 47.77
N VAL A 152 6.61 -8.22 48.13
CA VAL A 152 6.73 -9.46 47.32
C VAL A 152 5.36 -10.04 46.95
N ALA A 153 4.41 -10.09 47.89
CA ALA A 153 3.08 -10.63 47.61
C ALA A 153 2.28 -9.78 46.60
N TRP A 154 2.49 -8.46 46.60
CA TRP A 154 1.90 -7.58 45.60
C TRP A 154 2.59 -7.76 44.24
N HIS A 155 3.92 -7.76 44.21
CA HIS A 155 4.70 -8.00 43.00
C HIS A 155 4.32 -9.33 42.34
N GLN A 156 4.20 -10.41 43.11
CA GLN A 156 3.81 -11.72 42.60
C GLN A 156 2.41 -11.70 41.97
N ARG A 157 1.43 -11.07 42.63
CA ARG A 157 0.08 -10.90 42.08
C ARG A 157 0.10 -10.11 40.76
N ALA A 158 0.85 -9.01 40.72
CA ALA A 158 0.99 -8.20 39.53
C ALA A 158 1.63 -8.96 38.36
N SER A 159 2.72 -9.69 38.64
CA SER A 159 3.39 -10.54 37.66
C SER A 159 2.48 -11.66 37.13
N THR A 160 1.73 -12.35 38.00
CA THR A 160 0.76 -13.35 37.56
C THR A 160 -0.34 -12.76 36.69
N MET A 161 -0.85 -11.57 37.02
CA MET A 161 -1.83 -10.89 36.18
C MET A 161 -1.25 -10.56 34.80
N LEU A 162 -0.02 -10.05 34.72
CA LEU A 162 0.66 -9.76 33.46
C LEU A 162 0.89 -11.03 32.63
N THR A 163 1.24 -12.16 33.24
CA THR A 163 1.36 -13.45 32.54
C THR A 163 0.02 -13.91 31.97
N ASN A 164 -1.06 -13.81 32.74
CA ASN A 164 -2.39 -14.17 32.24
C ASN A 164 -2.83 -13.26 31.08
N LEU A 165 -2.42 -11.99 31.12
CA LEU A 165 -2.74 -11.00 30.10
C LEU A 165 -1.87 -11.18 28.84
N GLU A 166 -0.62 -11.64 28.98
CA GLU A 166 0.22 -12.11 27.88
C GLU A 166 -0.46 -13.25 27.13
N GLU A 167 -0.97 -14.26 27.84
CA GLU A 167 -1.68 -15.38 27.22
C GLU A 167 -2.92 -14.91 26.45
N ASP A 168 -3.73 -14.04 27.05
CA ASP A 168 -4.92 -13.45 26.41
C ASP A 168 -4.54 -12.66 25.14
N LEU A 169 -3.43 -11.90 25.17
CA LEU A 169 -2.91 -11.15 24.02
C LEU A 169 -2.39 -12.05 22.91
N VAL A 170 -1.67 -13.12 23.24
CA VAL A 170 -1.20 -14.12 22.28
C VAL A 170 -2.37 -14.79 21.57
N GLU A 171 -3.44 -15.14 22.29
CA GLU A 171 -4.65 -15.70 21.70
C GLU A 171 -5.37 -14.69 20.82
N ARG A 172 -5.56 -13.45 21.29
CA ARG A 172 -6.14 -12.36 20.49
C ARG A 172 -5.37 -12.16 19.20
N GLN A 173 -4.03 -12.11 19.27
CA GLN A 173 -3.20 -11.86 18.09
C GLN A 173 -3.17 -13.06 17.15
N GLY A 174 -3.21 -14.28 17.69
CA GLY A 174 -3.43 -15.49 16.93
C GLY A 174 -4.74 -15.46 16.14
N ALA A 175 -5.83 -15.01 16.76
CA ALA A 175 -7.12 -14.85 16.09
C ALA A 175 -7.14 -13.71 15.07
N TYR A 176 -6.45 -12.59 15.35
CA TYR A 176 -6.27 -11.50 14.37
C TYR A 176 -5.55 -12.00 13.11
N CYS A 177 -4.50 -12.80 13.27
CA CYS A 177 -3.67 -13.28 12.18
C CYS A 177 -4.27 -14.47 11.42
N ASN A 178 -5.26 -15.16 11.99
CA ASN A 178 -5.92 -16.29 11.35
C ASN A 178 -7.10 -15.82 10.50
N LEU A 179 -7.02 -15.98 9.18
CA LEU A 179 -8.08 -15.59 8.25
C LEU A 179 -9.40 -16.37 8.45
N LEU A 180 -9.33 -17.58 9.02
CA LEU A 180 -10.49 -18.46 9.22
C LEU A 180 -11.31 -18.09 10.44
N LEU A 181 -10.78 -17.28 11.37
CA LEU A 181 -11.47 -16.95 12.60
C LEU A 181 -12.35 -15.70 12.42
N PRO A 182 -13.62 -15.73 12.87
CA PRO A 182 -14.51 -14.58 12.79
C PRO A 182 -13.99 -13.38 13.58
N ARG A 183 -14.26 -12.18 13.07
CA ARG A 183 -13.92 -10.92 13.75
C ARG A 183 -14.61 -10.78 15.10
N GLU A 184 -15.81 -11.32 15.25
CA GLU A 184 -16.60 -11.27 16.49
C GLU A 184 -15.86 -11.93 17.65
N HIS A 185 -15.25 -13.09 17.41
CA HIS A 185 -14.45 -13.81 18.41
C HIS A 185 -13.30 -12.93 18.94
N ARG A 186 -12.61 -12.20 18.05
CA ARG A 186 -11.57 -11.24 18.45
C ARG A 186 -12.12 -10.11 19.32
N LEU A 187 -13.27 -9.54 18.95
CA LEU A 187 -13.89 -8.44 19.70
C LEU A 187 -14.35 -8.89 21.10
N GLU A 188 -14.82 -10.13 21.24
CA GLU A 188 -15.17 -10.71 22.54
C GLU A 188 -13.95 -10.83 23.45
N MET A 189 -12.81 -11.29 22.92
CA MET A 189 -11.55 -11.34 23.66
C MET A 189 -11.09 -9.95 24.11
N GLU A 190 -11.14 -8.96 23.21
CA GLU A 190 -10.80 -7.57 23.52
C GLU A 190 -11.67 -6.99 24.64
N LYS A 191 -12.99 -7.21 24.58
CA LYS A 191 -13.92 -6.78 25.65
C LYS A 191 -13.63 -7.48 26.98
N LYS A 192 -13.40 -8.79 26.95
CA LYS A 192 -13.09 -9.57 28.16
C LYS A 192 -11.81 -9.09 28.84
N MET A 193 -10.77 -8.81 28.07
CA MET A 193 -9.51 -8.26 28.58
C MET A 193 -9.71 -6.89 29.22
N LEU A 194 -10.44 -5.98 28.57
CA LEU A 194 -10.73 -4.65 29.14
C LEU A 194 -11.51 -4.75 30.45
N LEU A 195 -12.54 -5.60 30.50
CA LEU A 195 -13.29 -5.83 31.73
C LEU A 195 -12.42 -6.42 32.86
N LYS A 196 -11.48 -7.30 32.53
CA LYS A 196 -10.56 -7.92 33.49
C LYS A 196 -9.64 -6.86 34.12
N VAL A 197 -9.01 -6.00 33.32
CA VAL A 197 -8.10 -4.97 33.84
C VAL A 197 -8.81 -3.88 34.64
N VAL A 198 -10.08 -3.58 34.31
CA VAL A 198 -10.89 -2.62 35.07
C VAL A 198 -11.33 -3.21 36.41
N LYS A 199 -11.65 -4.51 36.47
CA LYS A 199 -12.07 -5.18 37.72
C LYS A 199 -10.91 -5.42 38.67
N GLU A 200 -9.73 -5.73 38.14
CA GLU A 200 -8.53 -6.03 38.92
C GLU A 200 -7.39 -5.07 38.53
N PRO A 201 -7.49 -3.77 38.86
CA PRO A 201 -6.44 -2.83 38.51
C PRO A 201 -5.16 -3.12 39.31
N LEU A 202 -3.99 -2.98 38.67
CA LEU A 202 -2.68 -3.07 39.33
C LEU A 202 -2.36 -1.81 40.18
N GLY A 203 -3.39 -1.18 40.75
CA GLY A 203 -3.32 0.16 41.36
C GLY A 203 -3.39 1.28 40.32
N GLY A 204 -3.28 2.53 40.77
CA GLY A 204 -3.35 3.72 39.91
C GLY A 204 -2.08 4.02 39.09
N CYS A 205 -1.06 3.17 39.18
CA CYS A 205 0.26 3.45 38.59
C CYS A 205 0.43 2.89 37.16
N ILE A 206 -0.45 1.97 36.73
CA ILE A 206 -0.38 1.33 35.41
C ILE A 206 -1.73 1.47 34.71
N ASP A 207 -1.77 2.23 33.62
CA ASP A 207 -2.97 2.45 32.81
C ASP A 207 -3.14 1.34 31.75
N LEU A 208 -3.37 0.11 32.24
CA LEU A 208 -3.52 -1.07 31.37
C LEU A 208 -4.67 -0.93 30.37
N GLU A 209 -5.76 -0.23 30.74
CA GLU A 209 -6.92 -0.09 29.87
C GLU A 209 -6.59 0.72 28.62
N LYS A 210 -5.93 1.88 28.80
CA LYS A 210 -5.51 2.73 27.69
C LYS A 210 -4.49 2.02 26.81
N ASP A 211 -3.51 1.38 27.42
CA ASP A 211 -2.44 0.68 26.71
C ASP A 211 -2.99 -0.51 25.91
N LEU A 212 -3.94 -1.27 26.47
CA LEU A 212 -4.65 -2.33 25.73
C LEU A 212 -5.42 -1.80 24.53
N LYS A 213 -6.12 -0.67 24.67
CA LYS A 213 -6.82 -0.03 23.53
C LYS A 213 -5.85 0.37 22.43
N ASP A 214 -4.65 0.82 22.79
CA ASP A 214 -3.60 1.15 21.82
C ASP A 214 -3.11 -0.10 21.07
N ILE A 215 -2.82 -1.19 21.80
CA ILE A 215 -2.45 -2.48 21.21
C ILE A 215 -3.53 -2.97 20.24
N PHE A 216 -4.80 -2.97 20.66
CA PHE A 216 -5.89 -3.49 19.82
C PHE A 216 -6.04 -2.70 18.51
N LYS A 217 -5.79 -1.39 18.59
CA LYS A 217 -5.89 -0.48 17.45
C LYS A 217 -4.70 -0.60 16.50
N ASN A 218 -3.48 -0.77 17.02
CA ASN A 218 -2.24 -0.54 16.27
C ASN A 218 -1.38 -1.79 16.06
N ASP A 219 -1.62 -2.90 16.77
CA ASP A 219 -0.86 -4.13 16.57
C ASP A 219 -1.44 -5.00 15.44
N HIS A 220 -0.77 -4.95 14.29
CA HIS A 220 -1.18 -5.62 13.06
C HIS A 220 -0.16 -6.63 12.56
N TYR A 221 0.93 -6.88 13.30
CA TYR A 221 1.98 -7.76 12.82
C TYR A 221 1.56 -9.23 12.89
N CYS A 222 1.75 -9.95 11.79
CA CYS A 222 1.51 -11.38 11.67
C CYS A 222 2.72 -12.07 11.05
N ALA A 223 3.25 -13.10 11.72
CA ALA A 223 4.41 -13.83 11.23
C ALA A 223 4.08 -14.59 9.93
N LYS A 224 5.09 -14.74 9.07
CA LYS A 224 4.95 -15.49 7.81
C LYS A 224 4.62 -16.94 8.12
N GLY A 225 3.59 -17.49 7.47
CA GLY A 225 3.10 -18.85 7.70
C GLY A 225 1.89 -18.95 8.64
N ASN A 226 1.72 -18.00 9.58
CA ASN A 226 0.61 -17.99 10.53
C ASN A 226 -0.71 -17.47 9.97
N ARG A 227 -0.73 -16.95 8.73
CA ARG A 227 -1.93 -16.41 8.08
C ARG A 227 -2.99 -17.48 7.76
N LEU A 228 -2.55 -18.73 7.56
CA LEU A 228 -3.41 -19.87 7.22
C LEU A 228 -3.34 -20.99 8.26
N LEU A 229 -2.14 -21.28 8.75
CA LEU A 229 -1.88 -22.29 9.76
C LEU A 229 -1.12 -21.62 10.90
N ASN A 230 -1.81 -21.30 11.98
CA ASN A 230 -1.26 -20.61 13.14
C ASN A 230 -0.29 -21.53 13.90
N ARG A 231 0.93 -21.70 13.38
CA ARG A 231 1.94 -22.65 13.88
C ARG A 231 2.53 -22.20 15.20
N ASP A 232 2.92 -20.94 15.28
CA ASP A 232 3.49 -20.35 16.49
C ASP A 232 2.86 -18.99 16.78
N LYS A 233 1.89 -18.97 17.69
CA LYS A 233 1.15 -17.75 18.06
C LYS A 233 2.05 -16.67 18.63
N ARG A 234 3.16 -17.05 19.28
CA ARG A 234 4.07 -16.12 19.98
C ARG A 234 4.90 -15.27 19.03
N GLN A 235 4.96 -15.65 17.75
CA GLN A 235 5.61 -14.83 16.72
C GLN A 235 4.70 -13.74 16.16
N ASN A 236 3.41 -13.76 16.49
CA ASN A 236 2.50 -12.71 16.07
C ASN A 236 2.59 -11.51 17.03
N GLY A 237 2.25 -10.34 16.51
CA GLY A 237 2.29 -9.09 17.26
C GLY A 237 3.70 -8.52 17.35
N SER A 238 3.78 -7.21 17.51
CA SER A 238 5.04 -6.50 17.74
C SER A 238 4.90 -5.48 18.86
N LEU A 239 3.79 -4.74 18.84
CA LEU A 239 3.49 -3.71 19.82
C LEU A 239 3.10 -4.32 21.18
N MET A 240 2.35 -5.42 21.19
CA MET A 240 1.94 -6.08 22.43
C MET A 240 3.14 -6.53 23.27
N TRP A 241 4.22 -6.99 22.63
CA TRP A 241 5.45 -7.41 23.31
C TRP A 241 6.20 -6.25 23.93
N LEU A 242 6.16 -5.08 23.28
CA LEU A 242 6.76 -3.87 23.81
C LEU A 242 6.02 -3.42 25.08
N TYR A 243 4.68 -3.39 25.04
CA TYR A 243 3.86 -3.05 26.19
C TYR A 243 4.00 -4.05 27.34
N LEU A 244 4.02 -5.36 27.06
CA LEU A 244 4.26 -6.38 28.10
C LEU A 244 5.57 -6.14 28.85
N LYS A 245 6.65 -5.85 28.12
CA LYS A 245 7.95 -5.52 28.72
C LYS A 245 7.89 -4.20 29.51
N TYR A 246 7.19 -3.21 28.98
CA TYR A 246 6.97 -1.93 29.65
C TYR A 246 6.22 -2.10 30.98
N TRP A 247 5.11 -2.83 31.00
CA TRP A 247 4.35 -3.11 32.22
C TRP A 247 5.15 -3.90 33.25
N GLN A 248 5.95 -4.88 32.83
CA GLN A 248 6.86 -5.61 33.73
C GLN A 248 7.87 -4.68 34.42
N LEU A 249 8.42 -3.71 33.67
CA LEU A 249 9.31 -2.70 34.22
C LEU A 249 8.58 -1.77 35.19
N GLN A 250 7.37 -1.32 34.84
CA GLN A 250 6.56 -0.49 35.73
C GLN A 250 6.21 -1.20 37.03
N VAL A 251 5.79 -2.47 36.99
CA VAL A 251 5.53 -3.28 38.20
C VAL A 251 6.78 -3.36 39.07
N THR A 252 7.95 -3.59 38.46
CA THR A 252 9.23 -3.66 39.20
C THR A 252 9.57 -2.31 39.85
N MET A 253 9.44 -1.22 39.10
CA MET A 253 9.68 0.15 39.60
C MET A 253 8.73 0.50 40.74
N GLU A 254 7.43 0.23 40.59
CA GLU A 254 6.43 0.50 41.63
C GLU A 254 6.64 -0.35 42.88
N THR A 255 7.14 -1.58 42.74
CA THR A 255 7.54 -2.41 43.90
C THR A 255 8.62 -1.70 44.72
N HIS A 256 9.62 -1.13 44.05
CA HIS A 256 10.70 -0.39 44.69
C HIS A 256 10.20 0.92 45.33
N LYS A 257 9.38 1.69 44.60
CA LYS A 257 8.78 2.94 45.09
C LYS A 257 7.94 2.72 46.36
N ARG A 258 7.10 1.69 46.37
CA ARG A 258 6.29 1.32 47.55
C ARG A 258 7.14 0.90 48.75
N ALA A 259 8.24 0.19 48.50
CA ALA A 259 9.19 -0.17 49.55
C ALA A 259 9.89 1.08 50.12
N GLU A 260 10.29 2.03 49.28
CA GLU A 260 10.87 3.32 49.71
C GLU A 260 9.87 4.14 50.53
N GLU A 261 8.64 4.30 50.05
CA GLU A 261 7.57 4.99 50.80
C GLU A 261 7.32 4.36 52.17
N SER A 262 7.39 3.03 52.26
CA SER A 262 7.22 2.31 53.52
C SER A 262 8.36 2.59 54.51
N ILE A 263 9.59 2.82 54.02
CA ILE A 263 10.73 3.21 54.86
C ILE A 263 10.57 4.68 55.29
N LEU A 264 10.23 5.56 54.34
CA LEU A 264 10.03 6.98 54.56
C LEU A 264 8.85 7.30 55.48
N LYS A 265 7.84 6.43 55.58
CA LYS A 265 6.73 6.55 56.55
C LYS A 265 7.10 6.04 57.95
N VAL A 266 8.05 5.12 58.05
CA VAL A 266 8.53 4.58 59.35
C VAL A 266 9.49 5.55 60.06
N THR A 267 10.15 6.44 59.32
CA THR A 267 11.11 7.42 59.88
C THR A 267 10.52 8.69 60.53
N PRO A 268 9.35 9.23 60.14
CA PRO A 268 8.78 10.42 60.78
C PRO A 268 7.84 10.16 61.98
N GLU A 269 7.25 8.96 62.13
CA GLU A 269 6.24 8.72 63.19
C GLU A 269 6.79 8.06 64.48
N ASN A 270 8.02 7.56 64.48
CA ASN A 270 8.60 6.87 65.66
C ASN A 270 9.35 7.78 66.64
N ASN A 271 9.39 9.10 66.41
CA ASN A 271 10.09 10.05 67.31
C ASN A 271 9.18 10.76 68.32
N ASP A 272 7.85 10.61 68.24
CA ASP A 272 6.92 11.35 69.13
C ASP A 272 6.36 10.53 70.31
N ASN A 273 6.75 9.26 70.47
CA ASN A 273 6.21 8.39 71.53
C ASN A 273 7.20 8.01 72.65
N ASN A 274 8.31 8.73 72.82
CA ASN A 274 9.28 8.49 73.91
C ASN A 274 9.61 9.72 74.77
N LEU A 275 8.67 10.67 74.90
CA LEU A 275 8.66 11.63 76.00
C LEU A 275 7.27 11.65 76.64
N LYS A 276 7.04 10.76 77.61
CA LYS A 276 6.15 10.96 78.76
C LYS A 276 6.48 9.97 79.86
#